data_AF-W7QD74-F1
#
_entry.id   AF-W7QD74-F1
#
_cell.length_a   1.000
_cell.length_b   1.000
_cell.length_c   1.000
_cell.angle_alpha   90.00
_cell.angle_beta   90.00
_cell.angle_gamma   90.00
#
_symmetry.space_group_name_H-M   'P 1'
#
loop_
_entity.id
_entity.type
_entity.pdbx_description
1 polymer ?
#
loop_
_entity_poly.entity_id
_entity_poly.type
_entity_poly.pdbx_seq_one_letter_code
_entity_poly.pdbx_strand_id
1 'polypeptide(L)' 'MGDAVSGAKAGQKTPDGFYNTERMIKRVITKGRVLLCGTCMDARGLTDGEVVQGAERSTMDALAEATEQADKVLVF' A
#
# COMPACT_ATOMS: atom_id res chain seq x y z
N MET A 1 -0.31 3.28 -5.70
CA MET A 1 -1.29 3.49 -6.80
C MET A 1 -1.12 2.41 -7.85
N GLY A 2 -2.02 2.33 -8.84
CA GLY A 2 -1.90 1.38 -9.94
C GLY A 2 -1.77 -0.06 -9.45
N ASP A 3 -0.92 -0.85 -10.11
CA ASP A 3 -0.68 -2.26 -9.77
C ASP A 3 -0.03 -2.49 -8.41
N ALA A 4 0.64 -1.46 -7.86
CA ALA A 4 1.30 -1.58 -6.58
C ALA A 4 0.35 -1.86 -5.41
N VAL A 5 -0.96 -1.58 -5.53
CA VAL A 5 -1.93 -1.89 -4.47
C VAL A 5 -2.03 -3.40 -4.20
N SER A 6 -1.82 -4.24 -5.21
CA SER A 6 -1.78 -5.71 -5.04
C SER A 6 -0.59 -6.17 -4.19
N GLY A 7 0.48 -5.36 -4.13
CA GLY A 7 1.61 -5.60 -3.24
C GLY A 7 1.23 -5.55 -1.75
N ALA A 8 0.08 -4.98 -1.40
CA ALA A 8 -0.46 -4.92 -0.05
C ALA A 8 -1.49 -6.03 0.25
N LYS A 9 -1.70 -7.00 -0.64
CA LYS A 9 -2.57 -8.16 -0.36
C LYS A 9 -2.03 -8.92 0.85
N ALA A 10 -2.89 -9.20 1.83
CA ALA A 10 -2.54 -9.99 3.01
C ALA A 10 -2.50 -11.49 2.72
N GLY A 11 -1.74 -12.24 3.53
CA GLY A 11 -1.61 -13.68 3.42
C GLY A 11 -0.62 -14.13 2.35
N GLN A 12 0.35 -13.29 1.98
CA GLN A 12 1.32 -13.63 0.94
C GLN A 12 2.20 -14.80 1.36
N LYS A 13 2.16 -15.86 0.56
CA LYS A 13 3.10 -16.99 0.62
C LYS A 13 4.04 -16.89 -0.57
N THR A 14 5.34 -16.77 -0.29
CA THR A 14 6.38 -16.61 -1.29
C THR A 14 7.34 -17.80 -1.24
N PRO A 15 7.99 -18.18 -2.36
CA PRO A 15 9.04 -19.20 -2.33
C PRO A 15 10.18 -18.85 -1.37
N ASP A 16 10.91 -19.86 -0.93
CA ASP A 16 12.09 -19.66 -0.09
C ASP A 16 13.15 -18.79 -0.81
N GLY A 17 13.72 -17.84 -0.07
CA GLY A 17 14.68 -16.87 -0.61
C GLY A 17 14.05 -15.71 -1.38
N PHE A 18 12.75 -15.73 -1.68
CA PHE A 18 12.07 -14.60 -2.31
C PHE A 18 11.65 -13.55 -1.28
N TYR A 19 11.57 -12.29 -1.70
CA TYR A 19 11.09 -11.22 -0.83
C TYR A 19 9.58 -11.31 -0.62
N ASN A 20 9.10 -10.78 0.50
CA ASN A 20 7.68 -10.78 0.86
C ASN A 20 7.25 -9.34 1.14
N THR A 21 6.41 -8.76 0.28
CA THR A 21 6.03 -7.35 0.40
C THR A 21 5.13 -7.11 1.59
N GLU A 22 4.28 -8.06 1.98
CA GLU A 22 3.50 -7.96 3.22
C GLU A 22 4.40 -7.76 4.44
N ARG A 23 5.50 -8.53 4.57
CA ARG A 23 6.48 -8.35 5.67
C ARG A 23 7.17 -7.00 5.60
N MET A 24 7.49 -6.51 4.40
CA MET A 24 8.12 -5.20 4.19
C MET A 24 7.15 -4.07 4.58
N ILE A 25 5.90 -4.13 4.15
CA ILE A 25 4.84 -3.16 4.46
C ILE A 25 4.58 -3.10 5.97
N LYS A 26 4.50 -4.25 6.65
CA LYS A 26 4.36 -4.31 8.11
C LYS A 26 5.45 -3.51 8.84
N ARG A 27 6.69 -3.50 8.33
CA ARG A 27 7.78 -2.69 8.90
C ARG A 27 7.54 -1.19 8.69
N VAL A 28 7.06 -0.78 7.52
CA VAL A 28 6.74 0.63 7.24
C VAL A 28 5.62 1.13 8.16
N ILE A 29 4.56 0.33 8.35
CA ILE A 29 3.40 0.67 9.20
C ILE A 29 3.81 1.00 10.64
N THR A 30 4.89 0.42 11.16
CA THR A 30 5.35 0.72 12.54
C THR A 30 5.79 2.17 12.76
N LYS A 31 6.14 2.90 11.69
CA LYS A 31 6.70 4.27 11.76
C LYS A 31 6.07 5.24 10.76
N GLY A 32 5.14 4.78 9.94
CA GLY A 32 4.60 5.56 8.84
C GLY A 32 3.25 5.03 8.37
N ARG A 33 2.67 5.74 7.41
CA ARG A 33 1.36 5.42 6.84
C ARG A 33 1.53 4.74 5.48
N VAL A 34 0.69 3.75 5.21
CA VAL A 34 0.62 3.07 3.92
C VAL A 34 -0.77 3.30 3.34
N LEU A 35 -0.87 4.19 2.36
CA LEU A 35 -2.12 4.57 1.72
C LEU A 35 -2.27 3.87 0.38
N LEU A 36 -3.41 3.20 0.19
CA LEU A 36 -3.75 2.45 -1.01
C LEU A 36 -4.85 3.20 -1.76
N CYS A 37 -4.59 3.59 -3.01
CA CYS A 37 -5.61 4.26 -3.83
C CYS A 37 -6.82 3.33 -4.03
N GLY A 38 -7.98 3.75 -3.53
CA GLY A 38 -9.20 2.94 -3.49
C GLY A 38 -9.70 2.56 -4.87
N THR A 39 -9.71 3.48 -5.83
CA THR A 39 -10.10 3.16 -7.22
C THR A 39 -9.15 2.14 -7.87
N CYS A 40 -7.86 2.18 -7.51
CA CYS A 40 -6.89 1.18 -7.97
C CYS A 40 -7.14 -0.18 -7.33
N MET A 41 -7.55 -0.22 -6.05
CA MET A 41 -7.95 -1.45 -5.35
C MET A 41 -9.19 -2.06 -6.00
N ASP A 42 -10.21 -1.25 -6.27
CA ASP A 42 -11.45 -1.69 -6.92
C ASP A 42 -11.16 -2.28 -8.31
N ALA A 43 -10.32 -1.61 -9.10
CA ALA A 43 -9.88 -2.09 -10.41
C ALA A 43 -9.10 -3.42 -10.35
N ARG A 44 -8.57 -3.80 -9.18
CA ARG A 44 -7.85 -5.07 -8.94
C ARG A 44 -8.63 -6.08 -8.11
N GLY A 45 -9.90 -5.77 -7.81
CA GLY A 45 -10.77 -6.63 -7.02
C GLY A 45 -10.29 -6.84 -5.59
N LEU A 46 -9.68 -5.81 -4.98
CA LEU A 46 -9.20 -5.87 -3.59
C LEU A 46 -10.16 -5.14 -2.65
N THR A 47 -10.64 -5.85 -1.63
CA THR A 47 -11.42 -5.27 -0.53
C THR A 47 -10.53 -4.85 0.64
N ASP A 48 -11.08 -4.05 1.55
CA ASP A 48 -10.34 -3.55 2.73
C ASP A 48 -9.96 -4.68 3.70
N GLY A 49 -10.76 -5.75 3.77
CA GLY A 49 -10.46 -6.93 4.58
C GLY A 49 -9.35 -7.81 4.01
N GLU A 50 -8.90 -7.52 2.79
CA GLU A 50 -7.93 -8.34 2.06
C GLU A 50 -6.52 -7.75 2.06
N VAL A 51 -6.33 -6.56 2.61
CA VAL A 51 -5.02 -5.88 2.65
C VAL A 51 -4.32 -6.05 4.00
N VAL A 52 -3.01 -5.83 4.02
CA VAL A 52 -2.20 -5.89 5.25
C VAL A 52 -2.80 -4.98 6.32
N GLN A 53 -3.02 -5.51 7.53
CA GLN A 53 -3.50 -4.73 8.67
C GLN A 53 -2.62 -3.50 8.90
N GLY A 54 -3.25 -2.31 8.92
CA GLY A 54 -2.59 -1.02 9.05
C GLY A 54 -2.25 -0.33 7.72
N ALA A 55 -2.42 -1.02 6.59
CA ALA A 55 -2.56 -0.34 5.29
C ALA A 55 -4.00 0.14 5.13
N GLU A 56 -4.17 1.36 4.63
CA GLU A 56 -5.46 2.05 4.61
C GLU A 56 -5.90 2.30 3.17
N ARG A 57 -7.16 1.97 2.84
CA ARG A 57 -7.81 2.47 1.63
C ARG A 57 -7.87 4.00 1.70
N SER A 58 -7.55 4.66 0.60
CA SER A 58 -7.37 6.10 0.52
C SER A 58 -7.80 6.66 -0.85
N THR A 59 -7.67 7.97 -1.04
CA THR A 59 -8.12 8.69 -2.23
C THR A 59 -6.96 9.38 -2.94
N MET A 60 -7.20 9.87 -4.16
CA MET A 60 -6.23 10.73 -4.85
C MET A 60 -6.04 12.07 -4.15
N ASP A 61 -7.08 12.59 -3.49
CA ASP A 61 -6.99 13.82 -2.71
C ASP A 61 -6.05 13.67 -1.50
N ALA A 62 -6.12 12.52 -0.81
CA ALA A 62 -5.21 12.23 0.30
C ALA A 62 -3.74 12.10 -0.16
N LEU A 63 -3.51 11.61 -1.38
CA LEU A 63 -2.17 11.62 -1.97
C LEU A 63 -1.71 13.06 -2.29
N ALA A 64 -2.59 13.89 -2.84
CA ALA A 64 -2.29 15.28 -3.13
C ALA A 64 -1.94 16.05 -1.86
N GLU A 65 -2.72 15.88 -0.79
CA GLU A 65 -2.46 16.46 0.52
C GLU A 65 -1.11 16.00 1.09
N ALA A 66 -0.83 14.69 1.08
CA ALA A 66 0.44 14.16 1.56
C ALA A 66 1.64 14.66 0.73
N THR A 67 1.43 14.91 -0.56
CA THR A 67 2.45 15.47 -1.47
C THR A 67 2.71 16.94 -1.17
N GLU A 68 1.66 17.73 -0.93
CA GLU A 68 1.76 19.14 -0.58
C GLU A 68 2.49 19.35 0.76
N GLN A 69 2.27 18.46 1.73
CA GLN A 69 2.89 18.51 3.04
C GLN A 69 4.34 18.00 3.06
N ALA A 70 4.81 17.35 1.99
CA ALA A 70 6.14 16.73 1.97
C ALA A 70 7.21 17.68 1.40
N ASP A 71 8.38 17.73 2.04
CA ASP A 71 9.54 18.46 1.47
C ASP A 71 10.03 17.85 0.16
N LYS A 72 9.86 16.53 -0.01
CA LYS A 72 10.29 15.76 -1.18
C LYS A 72 9.36 14.60 -1.46
N VAL A 73 9.15 14.33 -2.74
CA VAL A 73 8.40 13.17 -3.23
C VAL A 73 9.32 12.30 -4.09
N LEU A 74 9.32 11.00 -3.82
CA LEU A 74 10.04 10.00 -4.60
C LEU A 74 9.01 9.08 -5.28
N VAL A 75 9.14 8.91 -6.60
CA VAL A 75 8.27 8.05 -7.41
C VAL A 75 9.11 6.91 -7.99
N PHE A 76 8.56 5.69 -7.95
CA PHE A 76 9.20 4.44 -8.37
C PHE A 76 8.32 3.71 -9.37
#